data_AF-A0A810D0X2-F1
#
_entry.id   AF-A0A810D0X2-F1
#
_cell.length_a   1.000
_cell.length_b   1.000
_cell.length_c   1.000
_cell.angle_alpha   90.00
_cell.angle_beta   90.00
_cell.angle_gamma   90.00
#
_symmetry.space_group_name_H-M   'P 1'
#
loop_
_entity.id
_entity.type
_entity.pdbx_description
1 polymer ?
#
loop_
_entity_poly.entity_id
_entity_poly.type
_entity_poly.pdbx_seq_one_letter_code
_entity_poly.pdbx_strand_id
1 'polypeptide(L)'
;MVAGLLAALVPLLFVGADPIRPWTVRPALLRALLALVCVAVLIADVSYGIQFGDPYGDLRNTVTRPTMLNYLTSITIGALIPYLFASFAGRKEWGFAIGILALSVSFYPVVLNKTVLLIPLWLPLLFLLYSRFEPRIATILAFVIPLLIGMGAFLLLLPMSPNLALYPLGTVNLRLVGVPILALDQYADFFTHNPTTHFCQISIVRRFFGCMYGELGPTIGAVYRNGNFNASFLATEGIASVGLLLAPVSAFVCGSILSLGTIASRRLDARFIAVSSGLGVQLIMNVPLSTALLSNGLGVLFLLWWLTPAQEKAVKPTEANADQPPFSSGPQHLIAEHAHSGQMKVG
;
A
#
# COMPACT_ATOMS: atom_id res chain seq x y z
N MET A 1 4.66 -21.37 -10.50
CA MET A 1 4.17 -20.28 -9.62
C MET A 1 5.15 -19.89 -8.53
N VAL A 2 5.64 -20.82 -7.71
CA VAL A 2 6.67 -20.54 -6.68
C VAL A 2 7.88 -19.79 -7.24
N ALA A 3 8.41 -20.23 -8.39
CA ALA A 3 9.51 -19.57 -9.07
C ALA A 3 9.23 -18.09 -9.42
N GLY A 4 8.00 -17.77 -9.85
CA GLY A 4 7.63 -16.39 -10.17
C GLY A 4 7.50 -15.50 -8.94
N LEU A 5 6.95 -16.03 -7.85
CA LEU A 5 6.89 -15.31 -6.58
C LEU A 5 8.28 -15.07 -6.00
N LEU A 6 9.16 -16.09 -6.02
CA LEU A 6 10.56 -15.93 -5.62
C LEU A 6 11.28 -14.90 -6.50
N ALA A 7 11.08 -14.97 -7.82
CA ALA A 7 11.67 -14.01 -8.76
C ALA A 7 11.22 -12.57 -8.49
N ALA A 8 9.95 -12.35 -8.12
CA ALA A 8 9.48 -11.03 -7.70
C ALA A 8 10.06 -10.57 -6.35
N LEU A 9 10.30 -11.49 -5.42
CA LEU A 9 10.82 -11.17 -4.08
C LEU A 9 12.32 -10.88 -4.04
N VAL A 10 13.14 -11.50 -4.91
CA VAL A 10 14.60 -11.26 -4.97
C VAL A 10 14.93 -9.77 -5.03
N PRO A 11 14.45 -8.98 -6.00
CA PRO A 11 14.77 -7.56 -6.05
C PRO A 11 14.24 -6.81 -4.83
N LEU A 12 13.08 -7.18 -4.28
CA LEU A 12 12.51 -6.53 -3.09
C LEU A 12 13.38 -6.71 -1.82
N LEU A 13 14.05 -7.85 -1.68
CA LEU A 13 14.87 -8.19 -0.50
C LEU A 13 16.29 -7.64 -0.58
N PHE A 14 16.87 -7.56 -1.78
CA PHE A 14 18.30 -7.29 -1.97
C PHE A 14 18.64 -5.87 -2.42
N VAL A 15 17.69 -4.93 -2.41
CA VAL A 15 18.06 -3.54 -2.71
C VAL A 15 18.88 -2.97 -1.56
N GLY A 16 20.14 -2.60 -1.79
CA GLY A 16 20.99 -1.88 -0.83
C GLY A 16 21.08 -0.36 -1.06
N ALA A 17 20.43 0.17 -2.10
CA ALA A 17 20.58 1.56 -2.50
C ALA A 17 19.92 2.54 -1.51
N ASP A 18 20.67 3.59 -1.15
CA ASP A 18 20.14 4.74 -0.45
C ASP A 18 19.44 5.68 -1.43
N PRO A 19 18.21 6.14 -1.13
CA PRO A 19 17.51 7.09 -1.99
C PRO A 19 18.27 8.42 -2.05
N ILE A 20 18.48 8.95 -3.25
CA ILE A 20 19.05 10.30 -3.46
C ILE A 20 18.14 11.32 -2.75
N ARG A 21 18.74 12.25 -2.00
CA ARG A 21 17.98 13.25 -1.23
C ARG A 21 17.13 14.10 -2.18
N PRO A 22 15.79 14.15 -2.00
CA PRO A 22 14.95 15.03 -2.80
C PRO A 22 15.18 16.49 -2.43
N TRP A 23 14.77 17.39 -3.32
CA TRP A 23 14.59 18.79 -3.00
C TRP A 23 13.51 18.93 -1.92
N THR A 24 13.82 19.62 -0.82
CA THR A 24 12.92 19.75 0.32
C THR A 24 11.72 20.64 -0.02
N VAL A 25 10.58 20.03 -0.35
CA VAL A 25 9.30 20.75 -0.43
C VAL A 25 8.79 21.03 0.99
N ARG A 26 8.22 22.22 1.23
CA ARG A 26 7.60 22.54 2.52
C ARG A 26 6.46 21.56 2.81
N PRO A 27 6.53 20.72 3.86
CA PRO A 27 5.59 19.61 4.07
C PRO A 27 4.18 20.07 4.42
N ALA A 28 4.01 21.28 4.96
CA ALA A 28 2.67 21.85 5.18
C ALA A 28 1.98 22.25 3.87
N LEU A 29 2.72 22.89 2.96
CA LEU A 29 2.21 23.29 1.64
C LEU A 29 1.83 22.07 0.80
N LEU A 30 2.67 21.03 0.78
CA LEU A 30 2.39 19.79 0.06
C LEU A 30 1.08 19.16 0.57
N ARG A 31 0.90 19.02 1.88
CA ARG A 31 -0.34 18.46 2.46
C ARG A 31 -1.58 19.28 2.09
N ALA A 32 -1.49 20.61 2.17
CA ALA A 32 -2.60 21.49 1.82
C ALA A 32 -2.97 21.37 0.32
N LEU A 33 -1.97 21.36 -0.57
CA LEU A 33 -2.18 21.18 -2.01
C LEU A 33 -2.81 19.83 -2.33
N LEU A 34 -2.31 18.73 -1.73
CA LEU A 34 -2.87 17.40 -1.94
C LEU A 34 -4.31 17.30 -1.42
N ALA A 35 -4.61 17.88 -0.24
CA ALA A 35 -5.97 17.93 0.27
C ALA A 35 -6.91 18.72 -0.65
N LEU A 36 -6.45 19.86 -1.18
CA LEU A 36 -7.18 20.66 -2.15
C LEU A 36 -7.44 19.89 -3.46
N VAL A 37 -6.45 19.12 -3.94
CA VAL A 37 -6.63 18.23 -5.09
C VAL A 37 -7.70 17.18 -4.82
N CYS A 38 -7.67 16.51 -3.65
CA CYS A 38 -8.70 15.53 -3.30
C CYS A 38 -10.11 16.12 -3.30
N VAL A 39 -10.27 17.33 -2.75
CA VAL A 39 -11.56 18.05 -2.75
C VAL A 39 -11.97 18.47 -4.16
N ALA A 40 -11.04 18.98 -4.97
CA ALA A 40 -11.31 19.38 -6.35
C ALA A 40 -11.75 18.18 -7.21
N VAL A 41 -11.10 17.02 -7.04
CA VAL A 41 -11.49 15.78 -7.72
C VAL A 41 -12.89 15.36 -7.30
N LEU A 42 -13.23 15.40 -6.00
CA LEU A 42 -14.57 15.08 -5.52
C LEU A 42 -15.64 16.02 -6.10
N ILE A 43 -15.38 17.33 -6.15
CA ILE A 43 -16.30 18.31 -6.74
C ILE A 43 -16.51 18.04 -8.23
N ALA A 44 -15.43 17.78 -8.97
CA ALA A 44 -15.51 17.41 -10.37
C ALA A 44 -16.35 16.13 -10.55
N ASP A 45 -16.10 15.12 -9.74
CA ASP A 45 -16.85 13.85 -9.73
C ASP A 45 -18.35 14.04 -9.46
N VAL A 46 -18.70 14.88 -8.48
CA VAL A 46 -20.08 15.23 -8.14
C VAL A 46 -20.78 15.95 -9.29
N SER A 47 -20.06 16.77 -10.07
CA SER A 47 -20.64 17.49 -11.22
C SER A 47 -21.17 16.56 -12.32
N TYR A 48 -20.67 15.32 -12.40
CA TYR A 48 -21.17 14.29 -13.33
C TYR A 48 -22.35 13.48 -12.76
N GLY A 49 -22.72 13.70 -11.49
CA GLY A 49 -23.86 13.07 -10.84
C GLY A 49 -23.50 12.26 -9.60
N ILE A 50 -24.49 12.14 -8.73
CA ILE A 50 -24.43 11.40 -7.47
C ILE A 50 -25.46 10.27 -7.54
N GLN A 51 -25.09 9.08 -7.09
CA GLN A 51 -26.01 7.95 -7.00
C GLN A 51 -25.89 7.22 -5.67
N PHE A 52 -27.04 6.93 -5.08
CA PHE A 52 -27.17 6.08 -3.91
C PHE A 52 -27.88 4.80 -4.31
N GLY A 53 -27.25 3.66 -4.13
CA GLY A 53 -27.81 2.39 -4.58
C GLY A 53 -26.92 1.20 -4.26
N ASP A 54 -27.36 0.03 -4.72
CA ASP A 54 -26.64 -1.21 -4.51
C ASP A 54 -25.30 -1.20 -5.30
N PRO A 55 -24.15 -1.36 -4.63
CA PRO A 55 -22.85 -1.52 -5.29
C PRO A 55 -22.71 -2.82 -6.12
N TYR A 56 -23.75 -3.65 -6.23
CA TYR A 56 -23.82 -4.83 -7.10
C TYR A 56 -24.68 -4.63 -8.37
N GLY A 57 -25.37 -3.50 -8.53
CA GLY A 57 -26.28 -3.25 -9.66
C GLY A 57 -25.66 -2.54 -10.87
N ASP A 58 -26.42 -2.50 -11.97
CA ASP A 58 -26.07 -1.82 -13.24
C ASP A 58 -25.83 -0.31 -13.09
N LEU A 59 -26.26 0.26 -11.96
CA LEU A 59 -26.11 1.67 -11.59
C LEU A 59 -24.66 2.15 -11.71
N ARG A 60 -23.66 1.30 -11.44
CA ARG A 60 -22.24 1.67 -11.54
C ARG A 60 -21.83 2.11 -12.96
N ASN A 61 -22.46 1.58 -13.99
CA ASN A 61 -22.13 1.89 -15.38
C ASN A 61 -23.00 3.00 -15.98
N THR A 62 -23.97 3.52 -15.22
CA THR A 62 -24.88 4.56 -15.71
C THR A 62 -24.25 5.95 -15.70
N VAL A 63 -23.31 6.22 -14.79
CA VAL A 63 -22.57 7.50 -14.74
C VAL A 63 -21.30 7.38 -15.57
N THR A 64 -21.37 7.83 -16.83
CA THR A 64 -20.20 7.87 -17.71
C THR A 64 -19.37 9.12 -17.42
N ARG A 65 -18.11 8.92 -17.01
CA ARG A 65 -17.14 9.98 -16.71
C ARG A 65 -16.00 9.98 -17.71
N PRO A 66 -15.36 11.14 -17.96
CA PRO A 66 -14.17 11.16 -18.78
C PRO A 66 -13.06 10.32 -18.14
N THR A 67 -12.29 9.62 -18.98
CA THR A 67 -11.28 8.65 -18.55
C THR A 67 -10.23 9.28 -17.61
N MET A 68 -9.85 10.53 -17.86
CA MET A 68 -8.90 11.26 -17.00
C MET A 68 -9.43 11.49 -15.59
N LEU A 69 -10.73 11.78 -15.44
CA LEU A 69 -11.34 11.94 -14.13
C LEU A 69 -11.32 10.60 -13.38
N ASN A 70 -11.69 9.49 -14.04
CA ASN A 70 -11.62 8.16 -13.43
C ASN A 70 -10.20 7.80 -12.95
N TYR A 71 -9.15 8.21 -13.67
CA TYR A 71 -7.77 8.05 -13.21
C TYR A 71 -7.46 8.93 -12.00
N LEU A 72 -7.84 10.21 -12.02
CA LEU A 72 -7.64 11.11 -10.88
C LEU A 72 -8.38 10.63 -9.63
N THR A 73 -9.62 10.16 -9.77
CA THR A 73 -10.42 9.56 -8.69
C THR A 73 -9.72 8.34 -8.13
N SER A 74 -9.22 7.45 -8.99
CA SER A 74 -8.50 6.24 -8.58
C SER A 74 -7.17 6.55 -7.88
N ILE A 75 -6.40 7.53 -8.37
CA ILE A 75 -5.17 8.02 -7.71
C ILE A 75 -5.49 8.66 -6.36
N THR A 76 -6.56 9.43 -6.28
CA THR A 76 -7.00 10.11 -5.06
C THR A 76 -7.35 9.10 -3.98
N ILE A 77 -8.18 8.11 -4.32
CA ILE A 77 -8.62 7.05 -3.41
C ILE A 77 -7.46 6.11 -3.06
N GLY A 78 -6.67 5.70 -4.05
CA GLY A 78 -5.62 4.69 -3.90
C GLY A 78 -4.35 5.18 -3.22
N ALA A 79 -3.99 6.45 -3.39
CA ALA A 79 -2.71 6.99 -2.91
C ALA A 79 -2.85 8.25 -2.05
N LEU A 80 -3.57 9.29 -2.53
CA LEU A 80 -3.58 10.59 -1.86
C LEU A 80 -4.28 10.54 -0.49
N ILE A 81 -5.46 9.92 -0.42
CA ILE A 81 -6.24 9.81 0.82
C ILE A 81 -5.46 9.00 1.89
N PRO A 82 -4.97 7.77 1.61
CA PRO A 82 -4.16 7.02 2.57
C PRO A 82 -2.91 7.77 3.03
N TYR A 83 -2.21 8.43 2.11
CA TYR A 83 -1.02 9.23 2.41
C TYR A 83 -1.34 10.42 3.33
N LEU A 84 -2.37 11.20 3.01
CA LEU A 84 -2.80 12.35 3.82
C LEU A 84 -3.24 11.91 5.21
N PHE A 85 -4.02 10.83 5.30
CA PHE A 85 -4.42 10.25 6.58
C PHE A 85 -3.20 9.84 7.41
N ALA A 86 -2.26 9.09 6.84
CA ALA A 86 -1.03 8.69 7.51
C ALA A 86 -0.23 9.91 8.02
N SER A 87 -0.18 10.99 7.22
CA SER A 87 0.54 12.20 7.60
C SER A 87 -0.13 13.01 8.71
N PHE A 88 -1.46 13.13 8.71
CA PHE A 88 -2.18 13.87 9.76
C PHE A 88 -2.26 13.07 11.06
N ALA A 89 -2.60 11.78 10.97
CA ALA A 89 -2.66 10.88 12.13
C ALA A 89 -1.29 10.74 12.80
N GLY A 90 -0.21 10.63 12.02
CA GLY A 90 1.16 10.58 12.55
C GLY A 90 1.57 11.82 13.36
N ARG A 91 1.00 12.99 13.04
CA ARG A 91 1.23 14.27 13.75
C ARG A 91 0.24 14.55 14.87
N LYS A 92 -0.68 13.62 15.16
CA LYS A 92 -1.78 13.78 16.13
C LYS A 92 -2.74 14.93 15.77
N GLU A 93 -2.77 15.33 14.50
CA GLU A 93 -3.69 16.34 13.96
C GLU A 93 -5.05 15.67 13.67
N TRP A 94 -5.73 15.17 14.73
CA TRP A 94 -6.91 14.31 14.59
C TRP A 94 -8.09 14.94 13.85
N GLY A 95 -8.27 16.26 13.95
CA GLY A 95 -9.32 16.97 13.21
C GLY A 95 -9.16 16.82 11.69
N PHE A 96 -7.95 17.03 11.18
CA PHE A 96 -7.67 16.83 9.75
C PHE A 96 -7.71 15.35 9.36
N ALA A 97 -7.24 14.44 10.23
CA ALA A 97 -7.31 13.00 9.97
C ALA A 97 -8.76 12.51 9.81
N ILE A 98 -9.66 12.93 10.72
CA ILE A 98 -11.10 12.63 10.64
C ILE A 98 -11.70 13.29 9.40
N GLY A 99 -11.32 14.53 9.08
CA GLY A 99 -11.74 15.21 7.85
C GLY A 99 -11.39 14.43 6.57
N ILE A 100 -10.19 13.83 6.50
CA ILE A 100 -9.79 12.99 5.37
C ILE A 100 -10.59 11.67 5.31
N LEU A 101 -10.92 11.07 6.46
CA LEU A 101 -11.79 9.89 6.48
C LEU A 101 -13.21 10.24 6.02
N ALA A 102 -13.77 11.35 6.48
CA ALA A 102 -15.07 11.84 6.03
C ALA A 102 -15.05 12.11 4.52
N LEU A 103 -14.00 12.77 4.02
CA LEU A 103 -13.79 12.99 2.59
C LEU A 103 -13.76 11.67 1.81
N SER A 104 -13.10 10.64 2.35
CA SER A 104 -13.07 9.32 1.71
C SER A 104 -14.47 8.71 1.57
N VAL A 105 -15.31 8.79 2.60
CA VAL A 105 -16.69 8.30 2.55
C VAL A 105 -17.54 9.09 1.55
N SER A 106 -17.28 10.39 1.39
CA SER A 106 -17.96 11.23 0.39
C SER A 106 -17.72 10.81 -1.07
N PHE A 107 -16.67 10.02 -1.35
CA PHE A 107 -16.48 9.42 -2.68
C PHE A 107 -17.40 8.21 -2.92
N TYR A 108 -18.01 7.63 -1.89
CA TYR A 108 -18.91 6.46 -2.06
C TYR A 108 -20.09 6.73 -3.01
N PRO A 109 -20.91 7.79 -2.82
CA PRO A 109 -22.07 8.00 -3.68
C PRO A 109 -21.70 8.47 -5.10
N VAL A 110 -20.44 8.81 -5.31
CA VAL A 110 -19.89 9.10 -6.63
C VAL A 110 -19.44 7.79 -7.30
N VAL A 111 -18.64 6.98 -6.63
CA VAL A 111 -17.93 5.86 -7.28
C VAL A 111 -18.68 4.52 -7.13
N LEU A 112 -19.63 4.43 -6.19
CA LEU A 112 -20.37 3.21 -5.84
C LEU A 112 -19.44 2.01 -5.56
N ASN A 113 -18.25 2.28 -5.02
CA ASN A 113 -17.22 1.28 -4.79
C ASN A 113 -17.14 0.89 -3.31
N LYS A 114 -17.24 -0.41 -3.05
CA LYS A 114 -17.17 -1.04 -1.73
C LYS A 114 -15.86 -0.74 -1.00
N THR A 115 -14.75 -0.67 -1.73
CA THR A 115 -13.45 -0.38 -1.12
C THR A 115 -13.45 0.98 -0.43
N VAL A 116 -14.14 1.97 -1.00
CA VAL A 116 -14.24 3.33 -0.46
C VAL A 116 -14.96 3.34 0.89
N LEU A 117 -16.00 2.51 1.02
CA LEU A 117 -16.75 2.37 2.28
C LEU A 117 -15.91 1.73 3.40
N LEU A 118 -14.92 0.90 3.03
CA LEU A 118 -14.04 0.22 3.98
C LEU A 118 -12.80 1.03 4.38
N ILE A 119 -12.38 2.03 3.59
CA ILE A 119 -11.27 2.94 3.92
C ILE A 119 -11.35 3.53 5.34
N PRO A 120 -12.47 4.12 5.80
CA PRO A 120 -12.58 4.71 7.13
C PRO A 120 -12.44 3.72 8.27
N LEU A 121 -12.64 2.41 8.01
CA LEU A 121 -12.41 1.36 8.99
C LEU A 121 -10.98 0.80 8.87
N TRP A 122 -10.50 0.63 7.64
CA TRP A 122 -9.23 -0.02 7.33
C TRP A 122 -8.01 0.83 7.70
N LEU A 123 -8.00 2.13 7.36
CA LEU A 123 -6.84 2.98 7.64
C LEU A 123 -6.60 3.19 9.15
N PRO A 124 -7.64 3.46 9.97
CA PRO A 124 -7.46 3.52 11.43
C PRO A 124 -7.04 2.19 12.03
N LEU A 125 -7.55 1.06 11.53
CA LEU A 125 -7.11 -0.27 11.97
C LEU A 125 -5.61 -0.46 11.73
N LEU A 126 -5.12 -0.16 10.53
CA LEU A 126 -3.69 -0.22 10.21
C LEU A 126 -2.89 0.72 11.10
N PHE A 127 -3.36 1.95 11.30
CA PHE A 127 -2.67 2.93 12.15
C PHE A 127 -2.56 2.44 13.59
N LEU A 128 -3.63 1.86 14.14
CA LEU A 128 -3.66 1.31 15.49
C LEU A 128 -2.70 0.12 15.61
N LEU A 129 -2.78 -0.86 14.71
CA LEU A 129 -1.94 -2.06 14.76
C LEU A 129 -0.45 -1.71 14.69
N TYR A 130 -0.06 -0.87 13.73
CA TYR A 130 1.34 -0.46 13.56
C TYR A 130 1.82 0.57 14.61
N SER A 131 0.92 1.12 15.42
CA SER A 131 1.30 1.94 16.58
C SER A 131 1.54 1.14 17.85
N ARG A 132 1.02 -0.08 17.94
CA ARG A 132 1.03 -0.90 19.17
C ARG A 132 1.92 -2.14 19.05
N PHE A 133 2.07 -2.69 17.86
CA PHE A 133 2.80 -3.93 17.62
C PHE A 133 4.02 -3.69 16.73
N GLU A 134 4.98 -4.61 16.81
CA GLU A 134 6.09 -4.65 15.86
C GLU A 134 5.57 -4.84 14.42
N PRO A 135 6.24 -4.28 13.39
CA PRO A 135 5.75 -4.32 12.02
C PRO A 135 5.39 -5.73 11.51
N ARG A 136 6.15 -6.75 11.93
CA ARG A 136 5.89 -8.15 11.56
C ARG A 136 4.56 -8.65 12.13
N ILE A 137 4.35 -8.49 13.44
CA ILE A 137 3.13 -8.89 14.12
C ILE A 137 1.95 -8.06 13.62
N ALA A 138 2.13 -6.74 13.44
CA ALA A 138 1.11 -5.86 12.90
C ALA A 138 0.64 -6.29 11.50
N THR A 139 1.56 -6.72 10.62
CA THR A 139 1.22 -7.25 9.28
C THR A 139 0.38 -8.52 9.39
N ILE A 140 0.79 -9.47 10.25
CA ILE A 140 0.06 -10.72 10.47
C ILE A 140 -1.35 -10.42 11.00
N LEU A 141 -1.47 -9.55 12.00
CA LEU A 141 -2.75 -9.15 12.56
C LEU A 141 -3.63 -8.41 11.55
N ALA A 142 -3.06 -7.53 10.72
CA ALA A 142 -3.79 -6.82 9.68
C ALA A 142 -4.40 -7.78 8.65
N PHE A 143 -3.79 -8.94 8.44
CA PHE A 143 -4.33 -9.98 7.56
C PHE A 143 -5.32 -10.90 8.28
N VAL A 144 -4.98 -11.38 9.49
CA VAL A 144 -5.77 -12.36 10.24
C VAL A 144 -7.07 -11.75 10.79
N ILE A 145 -7.04 -10.52 11.29
CA ILE A 145 -8.23 -9.90 11.91
C ILE A 145 -9.40 -9.78 10.91
N PRO A 146 -9.23 -9.21 9.70
CA PRO A 146 -10.31 -9.18 8.72
C PRO A 146 -10.83 -10.58 8.35
N LEU A 147 -9.93 -11.56 8.20
CA LEU A 147 -10.31 -12.93 7.86
C LEU A 147 -11.15 -13.59 8.96
N LEU A 148 -10.78 -13.39 10.23
CA LEU A 148 -11.55 -13.89 11.37
C LEU A 148 -12.89 -13.17 11.49
N ILE A 149 -12.94 -11.86 11.27
CA ILE A 149 -14.19 -11.09 11.28
C ILE A 149 -15.13 -11.59 10.18
N GLY A 150 -14.65 -11.74 8.94
CA GLY A 150 -15.48 -12.20 7.83
C GLY A 150 -15.94 -13.65 8.00
N MET A 151 -15.08 -14.54 8.52
CA MET A 151 -15.45 -15.92 8.84
C MET A 151 -16.43 -16.00 10.01
N GLY A 152 -16.18 -15.24 11.08
CA GLY A 152 -17.07 -15.19 12.25
C GLY A 152 -18.45 -14.64 11.89
N ALA A 153 -18.50 -13.57 11.10
CA ALA A 153 -19.76 -13.02 10.59
C ALA A 153 -20.50 -14.03 9.71
N PHE A 154 -19.78 -14.78 8.86
CA PHE A 154 -20.38 -15.86 8.08
C PHE A 154 -21.03 -16.93 8.97
N LEU A 155 -20.31 -17.45 9.97
CA LEU A 155 -20.82 -18.50 10.87
C LEU A 155 -22.02 -18.03 11.71
N LEU A 156 -22.03 -16.76 12.15
CA LEU A 156 -23.13 -16.19 12.92
C LEU A 156 -24.38 -15.91 12.08
N LEU A 157 -24.21 -15.51 10.83
CA LEU A 157 -25.32 -15.13 9.94
C LEU A 157 -25.88 -16.33 9.15
N LEU A 158 -25.10 -17.40 8.98
CA LEU A 158 -25.50 -18.60 8.24
C LEU A 158 -26.83 -19.21 8.73
N PRO A 159 -27.10 -19.32 10.05
CA PRO A 159 -28.37 -19.85 10.55
C PRO A 159 -29.55 -18.89 10.32
N MET A 160 -29.29 -17.58 10.19
CA MET A 160 -30.32 -16.56 10.04
C MET A 160 -30.74 -16.37 8.59
N SER A 161 -29.76 -16.23 7.69
CA SER A 161 -30.03 -16.13 6.25
C SER A 161 -28.76 -16.43 5.44
N PRO A 162 -28.79 -17.45 4.55
CA PRO A 162 -27.63 -17.83 3.75
C PRO A 162 -27.10 -16.68 2.88
N ASN A 163 -28.01 -15.90 2.29
CA ASN A 163 -27.64 -14.78 1.42
C ASN A 163 -26.95 -13.65 2.18
N LEU A 164 -27.38 -13.36 3.42
CA LEU A 164 -26.76 -12.30 4.22
C LEU A 164 -25.37 -12.71 4.71
N ALA A 165 -25.20 -13.99 5.04
CA ALA A 165 -23.92 -14.56 5.46
C ALA A 165 -22.83 -14.47 4.38
N LEU A 166 -23.22 -14.57 3.11
CA LEU A 166 -22.29 -14.51 1.98
C LEU A 166 -21.71 -13.10 1.74
N TYR A 167 -22.36 -12.03 2.17
CA TYR A 167 -21.85 -10.66 1.99
C TYR A 167 -20.52 -10.38 2.70
N PRO A 168 -20.37 -10.61 4.02
CA PRO A 168 -19.09 -10.38 4.71
C PRO A 168 -18.02 -11.35 4.23
N LEU A 169 -18.36 -12.62 3.99
CA LEU A 169 -17.44 -13.63 3.48
C LEU A 169 -16.90 -13.24 2.09
N GLY A 170 -17.79 -12.80 1.20
CA GLY A 170 -17.43 -12.39 -0.16
C GLY A 170 -16.63 -11.09 -0.20
N THR A 171 -17.00 -10.13 0.63
CA THR A 171 -16.37 -8.79 0.62
C THR A 171 -14.97 -8.81 1.20
N VAL A 172 -14.73 -9.61 2.25
CA VAL A 172 -13.45 -9.65 2.97
C VAL A 172 -12.65 -10.88 2.57
N ASN A 173 -13.12 -12.09 2.89
CA ASN A 173 -12.32 -13.31 2.77
C ASN A 173 -12.08 -13.71 1.31
N LEU A 174 -13.14 -13.70 0.48
CA LEU A 174 -12.97 -14.02 -0.94
C LEU A 174 -12.11 -12.97 -1.63
N ARG A 175 -12.31 -11.67 -1.41
CA ARG A 175 -11.50 -10.65 -2.10
C ARG A 175 -10.06 -10.52 -1.61
N LEU A 176 -9.78 -10.85 -0.35
CA LEU A 176 -8.43 -10.78 0.19
C LEU A 176 -7.61 -12.02 -0.20
N VAL A 177 -8.25 -13.20 -0.27
CA VAL A 177 -7.54 -14.49 -0.43
C VAL A 177 -8.11 -15.34 -1.56
N GLY A 178 -9.43 -15.59 -1.56
CA GLY A 178 -10.04 -16.54 -2.50
C GLY A 178 -9.91 -16.16 -3.98
N VAL A 179 -10.28 -14.93 -4.33
CA VAL A 179 -10.27 -14.40 -5.70
C VAL A 179 -8.85 -14.33 -6.27
N PRO A 180 -7.84 -13.78 -5.57
CA PRO A 180 -6.48 -13.79 -6.12
C PRO A 180 -5.92 -15.20 -6.37
N ILE A 181 -6.23 -16.18 -5.51
CA ILE A 181 -5.80 -17.58 -5.68
C ILE A 181 -6.52 -18.20 -6.88
N LEU A 182 -7.85 -18.09 -6.92
CA LEU A 182 -8.67 -18.63 -8.01
C LEU A 182 -8.30 -18.01 -9.37
N ALA A 183 -8.06 -16.70 -9.39
CA ALA A 183 -7.64 -16.00 -10.59
C ALA A 183 -6.28 -16.49 -11.09
N LEU A 184 -5.32 -16.72 -10.19
CA LEU A 184 -4.01 -17.22 -10.61
C LEU A 184 -4.09 -18.61 -11.25
N ASP A 185 -4.90 -19.49 -10.68
CA ASP A 185 -5.11 -20.86 -11.18
C ASP A 185 -5.81 -20.88 -12.54
N GLN A 186 -6.93 -20.16 -12.67
CA GLN A 186 -7.69 -20.11 -13.92
C GLN A 186 -6.94 -19.40 -15.06
N TYR A 187 -6.14 -18.37 -14.75
CA TYR A 187 -5.28 -17.74 -15.74
C TYR A 187 -4.18 -18.71 -16.19
N ALA A 188 -3.59 -19.49 -15.27
CA ALA A 188 -2.62 -20.52 -15.63
C ALA A 188 -3.21 -21.55 -16.59
N ASP A 189 -4.38 -22.12 -16.28
CA ASP A 189 -5.03 -23.13 -17.11
C ASP A 189 -5.58 -22.57 -18.44
N PHE A 190 -6.01 -21.31 -18.46
CA PHE A 190 -6.46 -20.69 -19.71
C PHE A 190 -5.29 -20.47 -20.69
N PHE A 191 -4.17 -19.90 -20.23
CA PHE A 191 -3.04 -19.53 -21.09
C PHE A 191 -2.07 -20.67 -21.40
N THR A 192 -2.30 -21.87 -20.88
CA THR A 192 -1.65 -23.09 -21.38
C THR A 192 -2.27 -23.56 -22.70
N HIS A 193 -3.57 -23.30 -22.90
CA HIS A 193 -4.33 -23.74 -24.07
C HIS A 193 -4.63 -22.61 -25.07
N ASN A 194 -4.41 -21.36 -24.68
CA ASN A 194 -4.74 -20.17 -25.46
C ASN A 194 -3.52 -19.25 -25.65
N PRO A 195 -3.45 -18.49 -26.75
CA PRO A 195 -2.35 -17.57 -26.99
C PRO A 195 -2.27 -16.45 -25.95
N THR A 196 -1.05 -15.93 -25.75
CA THR A 196 -0.75 -14.86 -24.79
C THR A 196 -1.24 -13.49 -25.25
N THR A 197 -1.39 -12.56 -24.33
CA THR A 197 -1.91 -11.20 -24.58
C THR A 197 -0.83 -10.17 -24.90
N HIS A 198 0.47 -10.50 -24.74
CA HIS A 198 1.61 -9.63 -25.04
C HIS A 198 1.49 -8.22 -24.44
N PHE A 199 1.14 -8.12 -23.15
CA PHE A 199 1.00 -6.85 -22.41
C PHE A 199 -0.05 -5.88 -22.96
N CYS A 200 -1.09 -6.38 -23.62
CA CYS A 200 -2.18 -5.55 -24.13
C CYS A 200 -2.83 -4.61 -23.08
N GLN A 201 -2.77 -4.92 -21.78
CA GLN A 201 -3.27 -4.02 -20.73
C GLN A 201 -2.62 -2.62 -20.75
N ILE A 202 -1.44 -2.47 -21.35
CA ILE A 202 -0.77 -1.20 -21.52
C ILE A 202 -1.26 -0.57 -22.83
N SER A 203 -1.98 0.56 -22.73
CA SER A 203 -2.59 1.24 -23.90
C SER A 203 -1.61 1.51 -25.05
N ILE A 204 -0.34 1.81 -24.72
CA ILE A 204 0.72 2.04 -25.71
C ILE A 204 1.04 0.73 -26.45
N VAL A 205 1.28 -0.37 -25.73
CA VAL A 205 1.58 -1.68 -26.31
C VAL A 205 0.42 -2.18 -27.15
N ARG A 206 -0.82 -1.99 -26.66
CA ARG A 206 -2.05 -2.30 -27.39
C ARG A 206 -2.14 -1.60 -28.74
N ARG A 207 -1.61 -0.38 -28.86
CA ARG A 207 -1.63 0.37 -30.13
C ARG A 207 -0.70 -0.23 -31.18
N PHE A 208 0.40 -0.87 -30.76
CA PHE A 208 1.38 -1.47 -31.66
C PHE A 208 1.10 -2.94 -31.98
N PHE A 209 0.72 -3.73 -30.99
CA PHE A 209 0.55 -5.19 -31.12
C PHE A 209 -0.91 -5.63 -31.21
N GLY A 210 -1.86 -4.69 -31.08
CA GLY A 210 -3.28 -5.01 -30.99
C GLY A 210 -3.66 -5.68 -29.68
N CYS A 211 -4.89 -6.18 -29.60
CA CYS A 211 -5.34 -7.03 -28.51
C CYS A 211 -6.25 -8.11 -29.06
N MET A 212 -5.85 -9.36 -28.92
CA MET A 212 -6.64 -10.51 -29.37
C MET A 212 -7.88 -10.73 -28.47
N TYR A 213 -7.75 -10.37 -27.20
CA TYR A 213 -8.81 -10.50 -26.21
C TYR A 213 -9.41 -9.12 -25.91
N GLY A 214 -10.70 -9.07 -25.57
CA GLY A 214 -11.31 -7.86 -25.04
C GLY A 214 -10.90 -7.65 -23.58
N GLU A 215 -11.89 -7.52 -22.69
CA GLU A 215 -11.62 -7.54 -21.26
C GLU A 215 -11.36 -8.98 -20.78
N LEU A 216 -10.21 -9.19 -20.14
CA LEU A 216 -9.76 -10.52 -19.67
C LEU A 216 -10.67 -11.11 -18.59
N GLY A 217 -11.11 -10.29 -17.63
CA GLY A 217 -11.98 -10.72 -16.53
C GLY A 217 -13.30 -11.35 -17.02
N PRO A 218 -14.09 -10.67 -17.87
CA PRO A 218 -15.29 -11.24 -18.49
C PRO A 218 -15.00 -12.46 -19.37
N THR A 219 -13.90 -12.44 -20.14
CA THR A 219 -13.55 -13.55 -21.05
C THR A 219 -13.29 -14.84 -20.28
N ILE A 220 -12.48 -14.79 -19.23
CA ILE A 220 -12.16 -15.94 -18.38
C ILE A 220 -13.39 -16.32 -17.54
N GLY A 221 -14.14 -15.34 -17.03
CA GLY A 221 -15.39 -15.56 -16.31
C GLY A 221 -16.45 -16.30 -17.14
N ALA A 222 -16.50 -16.07 -18.45
CA ALA A 222 -17.41 -16.78 -19.36
C ALA A 222 -17.03 -18.26 -19.55
N VAL A 223 -15.73 -18.58 -19.52
CA VAL A 223 -15.22 -19.95 -19.66
C VAL A 223 -15.46 -20.76 -18.38
N TYR A 224 -15.07 -20.23 -17.23
CA TYR A 224 -15.14 -20.97 -15.95
C TYR A 224 -16.43 -20.75 -15.15
N ARG A 225 -17.34 -19.88 -15.62
CA ARG A 225 -18.63 -19.55 -14.97
C ARG A 225 -18.53 -19.07 -13.50
N ASN A 226 -17.36 -18.60 -13.09
CA ASN A 226 -17.09 -18.11 -11.72
C ASN A 226 -17.24 -16.58 -11.57
N GLY A 227 -17.85 -15.93 -12.56
CA GLY A 227 -18.06 -14.49 -12.58
C GLY A 227 -16.86 -13.69 -13.08
N ASN A 228 -17.02 -12.36 -13.11
CA ASN A 228 -15.96 -11.44 -13.55
C ASN A 228 -15.09 -11.04 -12.35
N PHE A 229 -13.80 -11.35 -12.42
CA PHE A 229 -12.83 -10.88 -11.44
C PHE A 229 -11.52 -10.47 -12.10
N ASN A 230 -10.91 -9.46 -11.49
CA ASN A 230 -9.59 -9.01 -11.87
C ASN A 230 -8.54 -9.95 -11.27
N ALA A 231 -7.31 -9.87 -11.78
CA ALA A 231 -6.22 -10.73 -11.38
C ALA A 231 -4.96 -9.91 -11.06
N SER A 232 -4.10 -10.50 -10.24
CA SER A 232 -2.84 -9.88 -9.80
C SER A 232 -1.86 -9.66 -10.96
N PHE A 233 -0.82 -8.86 -10.72
CA PHE A 233 0.28 -8.70 -11.69
C PHE A 233 0.94 -10.04 -12.08
N LEU A 234 1.00 -11.02 -11.17
CA LEU A 234 1.55 -12.35 -11.45
C LEU A 234 0.71 -13.11 -12.49
N ALA A 235 -0.61 -13.02 -12.40
CA ALA A 235 -1.51 -13.66 -13.36
C ALA A 235 -1.57 -12.89 -14.69
N THR A 236 -1.52 -11.56 -14.65
CA THR A 236 -1.72 -10.72 -15.84
C THR A 236 -0.42 -10.42 -16.60
N GLU A 237 0.54 -9.74 -15.97
CA GLU A 237 1.84 -9.42 -16.58
C GLU A 237 2.78 -10.62 -16.59
N GLY A 238 2.65 -11.54 -15.62
CA GLY A 238 3.34 -12.81 -15.63
C GLY A 238 2.73 -13.78 -16.64
N ILE A 239 1.62 -14.42 -16.28
CA ILE A 239 1.09 -15.53 -17.09
C ILE A 239 0.44 -15.05 -18.39
N ALA A 240 -0.54 -14.13 -18.33
CA ALA A 240 -1.30 -13.76 -19.52
C ALA A 240 -0.43 -13.09 -20.59
N SER A 241 0.52 -12.24 -20.17
CA SER A 241 1.32 -11.45 -21.11
C SER A 241 2.46 -12.23 -21.75
N VAL A 242 3.14 -13.11 -21.02
CA VAL A 242 4.35 -13.82 -21.52
C VAL A 242 4.28 -15.34 -21.45
N GLY A 243 3.19 -15.90 -20.92
CA GLY A 243 2.99 -17.34 -20.78
C GLY A 243 3.68 -17.93 -19.54
N LEU A 244 3.37 -19.19 -19.27
CA LEU A 244 3.80 -19.87 -18.04
C LEU A 244 5.33 -20.03 -17.92
N LEU A 245 6.01 -20.21 -19.05
CA LEU A 245 7.47 -20.41 -19.11
C LEU A 245 8.25 -19.14 -18.76
N LEU A 246 7.83 -17.98 -19.29
CA LEU A 246 8.50 -16.69 -19.08
C LEU A 246 7.95 -15.90 -17.88
N ALA A 247 6.87 -16.39 -17.24
CA ALA A 247 6.28 -15.74 -16.08
C ALA A 247 7.28 -15.39 -14.96
N PRO A 248 8.31 -16.21 -14.62
CA PRO A 248 9.31 -15.82 -13.63
C PRO A 248 10.15 -14.61 -14.03
N VAL A 249 10.50 -14.49 -15.31
CA VAL A 249 11.29 -13.35 -15.82
C VAL A 249 10.46 -12.07 -15.74
N SER A 250 9.19 -12.13 -16.15
CA SER A 250 8.27 -10.99 -16.03
C SER A 250 8.07 -10.60 -14.56
N ALA A 251 7.86 -11.58 -13.68
CA ALA A 251 7.72 -11.35 -12.25
C ALA A 251 8.97 -10.70 -11.62
N PHE A 252 10.17 -11.06 -12.08
CA PHE A 252 11.42 -10.39 -11.66
C PHE A 252 11.44 -8.90 -12.06
N VAL A 253 11.01 -8.58 -13.29
CA VAL A 253 10.90 -7.18 -13.74
C VAL A 253 9.86 -6.42 -12.90
N CYS A 254 8.68 -7.00 -12.67
CA CYS A 254 7.66 -6.42 -11.81
C CYS A 254 8.19 -6.18 -10.37
N GLY A 255 8.89 -7.17 -9.81
CA GLY A 255 9.55 -7.05 -8.50
C GLY A 255 10.60 -5.96 -8.46
N SER A 256 11.37 -5.80 -9.54
CA SER A 256 12.35 -4.73 -9.69
C SER A 256 11.71 -3.35 -9.69
N ILE A 257 10.56 -3.19 -10.35
CA ILE A 257 9.78 -1.93 -10.31
C ILE A 257 9.23 -1.67 -8.90
N LEU A 258 8.68 -2.70 -8.23
CA LEU A 258 8.20 -2.56 -6.85
C LEU A 258 9.33 -2.21 -5.87
N SER A 259 10.55 -2.66 -6.15
CA SER A 259 11.73 -2.34 -5.36
C SER A 259 12.05 -0.84 -5.32
N LEU A 260 11.63 -0.07 -6.34
CA LEU A 260 11.71 1.40 -6.33
C LEU A 260 10.88 1.99 -5.19
N GLY A 261 9.73 1.39 -4.88
CA GLY A 261 8.90 1.74 -3.72
C GLY A 261 9.66 1.50 -2.42
N THR A 262 10.33 0.35 -2.29
CA THR A 262 11.19 0.04 -1.13
C THR A 262 12.31 1.06 -0.98
N ILE A 263 12.98 1.47 -2.06
CA ILE A 263 14.02 2.52 -2.05
C ILE A 263 13.41 3.85 -1.60
N ALA A 264 12.28 4.25 -2.17
CA ALA A 264 11.62 5.51 -1.84
C ALA A 264 11.16 5.56 -0.38
N SER A 265 10.74 4.43 0.19
CA SER A 265 10.18 4.37 1.54
C SER A 265 11.21 4.16 2.66
N ARG A 266 12.49 3.86 2.37
CA ARG A 266 13.48 3.45 3.41
C ARG A 266 13.63 4.43 4.57
N ARG A 267 13.40 5.72 4.31
CA ARG A 267 13.58 6.82 5.29
C ARG A 267 12.34 7.06 6.16
N LEU A 268 11.26 6.32 5.92
CA LEU A 268 9.96 6.51 6.56
C LEU A 268 9.74 5.45 7.65
N ASP A 269 8.93 5.81 8.63
CA ASP A 269 8.52 4.88 9.68
C ASP A 269 7.59 3.79 9.12
N ALA A 270 7.71 2.55 9.64
CA ALA A 270 6.97 1.40 9.16
C ALA A 270 5.44 1.62 9.23
N ARG A 271 4.98 2.31 10.28
CA ARG A 271 3.58 2.70 10.44
C ARG A 271 3.13 3.64 9.33
N PHE A 272 3.94 4.63 8.97
CA PHE A 272 3.60 5.57 7.91
C PHE A 272 3.48 4.85 6.57
N ILE A 273 4.44 3.98 6.26
CA ILE A 273 4.44 3.16 5.03
C ILE A 273 3.18 2.31 4.99
N ALA A 274 2.93 1.50 6.03
CA ALA A 274 1.80 0.57 6.05
C ALA A 274 0.44 1.25 5.91
N VAL A 275 0.23 2.38 6.59
CA VAL A 275 -1.04 3.13 6.50
C VAL A 275 -1.17 3.81 5.13
N SER A 276 -0.12 4.44 4.63
CA SER A 276 -0.16 5.12 3.32
C SER A 276 -0.23 4.15 2.13
N SER A 277 0.31 2.93 2.25
CA SER A 277 0.11 1.84 1.28
C SER A 277 -1.06 0.92 1.62
N GLY A 278 -1.97 1.31 2.52
CA GLY A 278 -3.01 0.43 3.04
C GLY A 278 -3.88 -0.22 1.95
N LEU A 279 -4.08 0.46 0.82
CA LEU A 279 -4.76 -0.09 -0.36
C LEU A 279 -3.80 -0.68 -1.41
N GLY A 280 -2.52 -0.35 -1.36
CA GLY A 280 -1.51 -0.74 -2.34
C GLY A 280 -1.36 -2.26 -2.48
N VAL A 281 -1.37 -3.00 -1.37
CA VAL A 281 -1.29 -4.47 -1.40
C VAL A 281 -2.52 -5.07 -2.09
N GLN A 282 -3.71 -4.61 -1.74
CA GLN A 282 -4.95 -5.07 -2.37
C GLN A 282 -4.96 -4.76 -3.87
N LEU A 283 -4.45 -3.59 -4.27
CA LEU A 283 -4.31 -3.21 -5.68
C LEU A 283 -3.38 -4.20 -6.42
N ILE A 284 -2.17 -4.44 -5.92
CA ILE A 284 -1.20 -5.35 -6.57
C ILE A 284 -1.76 -6.78 -6.68
N MET A 285 -2.57 -7.20 -5.72
CA MET A 285 -3.22 -8.51 -5.71
C MET A 285 -4.42 -8.62 -6.63
N ASN A 286 -5.01 -7.50 -7.08
CA ASN A 286 -6.25 -7.49 -7.85
C ASN A 286 -6.14 -6.76 -9.18
N VAL A 287 -5.05 -6.10 -9.54
CA VAL A 287 -4.88 -5.46 -10.85
C VAL A 287 -3.45 -5.66 -11.37
N PRO A 288 -3.23 -5.55 -12.70
CA PRO A 288 -1.88 -5.52 -13.28
C PRO A 288 -1.01 -4.42 -12.65
N LEU A 289 0.31 -4.63 -12.55
CA LEU A 289 1.21 -3.65 -11.93
C LEU A 289 1.22 -2.34 -12.71
N SER A 290 1.21 -2.38 -14.05
CA SER A 290 1.11 -1.20 -14.90
C SER A 290 -0.10 -0.34 -14.54
N THR A 291 -1.25 -0.98 -14.34
CA THR A 291 -2.51 -0.32 -13.96
C THR A 291 -2.48 0.16 -12.51
N ALA A 292 -1.85 -0.58 -11.61
CA ALA A 292 -1.65 -0.15 -10.23
C ALA A 292 -0.80 1.14 -10.17
N LEU A 293 0.30 1.19 -10.92
CA LEU A 293 1.25 2.31 -10.96
C LEU A 293 0.67 3.55 -11.61
N LEU A 294 0.10 3.41 -12.81
CA LEU A 294 -0.30 4.54 -13.65
C LEU A 294 -1.73 5.01 -13.35
N SER A 295 -2.65 4.10 -13.03
CA SER A 295 -4.08 4.41 -12.94
C SER A 295 -4.59 4.42 -11.49
N ASN A 296 -4.02 3.64 -10.58
CA ASN A 296 -4.47 3.57 -9.18
C ASN A 296 -3.56 4.34 -8.20
N GLY A 297 -2.56 5.05 -8.72
CA GLY A 297 -1.74 5.96 -7.93
C GLY A 297 -0.58 5.32 -7.17
N LEU A 298 -0.27 4.03 -7.36
CA LEU A 298 0.88 3.42 -6.69
C LEU A 298 2.21 4.11 -7.07
N GLY A 299 2.34 4.57 -8.33
CA GLY A 299 3.50 5.36 -8.76
C GLY A 299 3.55 6.74 -8.10
N VAL A 300 2.39 7.38 -7.95
CA VAL A 300 2.27 8.65 -7.21
C VAL A 300 2.63 8.45 -5.74
N LEU A 301 2.23 7.33 -5.13
CA LEU A 301 2.60 7.00 -3.76
C LEU A 301 4.13 6.85 -3.60
N PHE A 302 4.80 6.18 -4.54
CA PHE A 302 6.26 6.06 -4.52
C PHE A 302 6.93 7.43 -4.62
N LEU A 303 6.42 8.31 -5.49
CA LEU A 303 6.91 9.68 -5.61
C LEU A 303 6.66 10.49 -4.32
N LEU A 304 5.50 10.35 -3.69
CA LEU A 304 5.20 10.99 -2.41
C LEU A 304 6.12 10.50 -1.30
N TRP A 305 6.39 9.20 -1.22
CA TRP A 305 7.37 8.65 -0.28
C TRP A 305 8.75 9.22 -0.52
N TRP A 306 9.18 9.31 -1.78
CA TRP A 306 10.47 9.88 -2.13
C TRP A 306 10.57 11.38 -1.76
N LEU A 307 9.49 12.16 -1.88
CA LEU A 307 9.43 13.58 -1.52
C LEU A 307 9.28 13.82 0.00
N THR A 308 8.83 12.83 0.76
CA THR A 308 8.56 12.98 2.19
C THR A 308 9.88 13.09 2.96
N PRO A 309 10.06 14.10 3.83
CA PRO A 309 11.28 14.21 4.63
C PRO A 309 11.43 13.01 5.55
N ALA A 310 12.69 12.64 5.83
CA ALA A 310 13.01 11.52 6.72
C ALA A 310 12.31 11.70 8.07
N GLN A 311 11.62 10.65 8.51
CA GLN A 311 11.06 10.58 9.85
C GLN A 311 12.09 9.82 10.68
N GLU A 312 12.89 10.54 11.47
CA GLU A 312 13.90 9.91 12.33
C GLU A 312 13.24 8.84 13.19
N LYS A 313 13.79 7.62 13.13
CA LYS A 313 13.45 6.56 14.07
C LYS A 313 13.76 7.11 15.46
N ALA A 314 12.75 7.31 16.29
CA ALA A 314 12.99 7.53 17.71
C ALA A 314 13.70 6.28 18.24
N VAL A 315 15.03 6.35 18.31
CA VAL A 315 15.84 5.39 19.03
C VAL A 315 15.32 5.47 20.46
N LYS A 316 14.59 4.44 20.90
CA LYS A 316 14.38 4.25 22.34
C LYS A 316 15.77 4.32 22.95
N PRO A 317 16.05 5.20 23.92
CA PRO A 317 17.30 5.10 24.65
C PRO A 317 17.33 3.70 25.25
N THR A 318 18.16 2.84 24.68
CA THR A 318 18.59 1.62 25.33
C THR A 318 19.11 2.08 26.69
N GLU A 319 18.55 1.53 27.76
CA GLU A 319 19.07 1.66 29.11
C GLU A 319 20.54 1.28 29.08
N ALA A 320 21.39 2.27 28.87
CA ALA A 320 22.83 2.14 28.97
C ALA A 320 23.14 2.21 30.46
N ASN A 321 23.56 1.06 31.00
CA ASN A 321 24.30 0.92 32.25
C ASN A 321 23.64 1.49 33.51
N ALA A 322 22.76 0.70 34.13
CA ALA A 322 22.39 0.85 35.55
C ALA A 322 23.12 -0.15 36.48
N ASP A 323 24.11 -0.91 35.98
CA ASP A 323 24.93 -1.84 36.77
C ASP A 323 26.40 -1.38 36.87
N GLN A 324 26.62 -0.15 37.35
CA GLN A 324 27.88 0.20 38.00
C GLN A 324 27.58 0.60 39.45
N PRO A 325 28.07 -0.15 40.46
CA PRO A 325 27.92 0.25 41.85
C PRO A 325 28.73 1.53 42.13
N PRO A 326 28.26 2.39 43.06
CA PRO A 326 28.95 3.62 43.41
C PRO A 326 30.22 3.26 44.19
N PHE A 327 31.40 3.46 43.60
CA PHE A 327 32.64 3.34 44.36
C PHE A 327 32.72 4.52 45.35
N SER A 328 32.74 4.14 46.62
CA SER A 328 32.77 4.98 47.80
C SER A 328 34.05 5.81 47.93
N SER A 329 33.86 6.97 48.56
CA SER A 329 34.79 7.97 49.06
C SER A 329 36.05 7.51 49.81
N GLY A 330 37.18 8.21 49.54
CA GLY A 330 38.13 8.74 50.54
C GLY A 330 39.61 8.30 50.40
N PRO A 331 40.62 9.08 50.90
CA PRO A 331 40.63 10.49 51.32
C PRO A 331 41.72 11.35 50.64
N GLN A 332 41.50 12.67 50.71
CA GLN A 332 42.50 13.71 50.43
C GLN A 332 43.68 13.60 51.41
N HIS A 333 44.90 13.51 50.90
CA HIS A 333 46.11 13.82 51.67
C HIS A 333 46.78 15.06 51.09
N LEU A 334 46.83 16.09 51.94
CA LEU A 334 47.75 17.20 51.88
C LEU A 334 49.20 16.69 51.72
N ILE A 335 49.95 17.22 50.76
CA ILE A 335 51.37 17.53 50.95
C ILE A 335 51.66 18.84 50.21
N ALA A 336 51.81 19.91 50.99
CA ALA A 336 52.67 21.03 50.65
C ALA A 336 53.99 20.85 51.41
N GLU A 337 55.03 21.45 50.84
CA GLU A 337 56.29 21.89 51.47
C GLU A 337 57.58 21.04 51.36
N HIS A 338 58.59 21.73 50.81
CA HIS A 338 60.04 21.62 50.97
C HIS A 338 60.85 20.45 50.38
N ALA A 339 61.70 20.76 49.39
CA ALA A 339 63.14 20.95 49.63
C ALA A 339 63.95 21.37 48.37
N HIS A 340 64.79 22.41 48.55
CA HIS A 340 66.14 22.64 48.00
C HIS A 340 66.38 22.71 46.47
N SER A 341 66.79 23.88 45.94
CA SER A 341 68.16 24.45 45.95
C SER A 341 69.04 23.92 44.80
N GLY A 342 69.46 24.83 43.92
CA GLY A 342 70.46 24.56 42.88
C GLY A 342 70.62 25.75 41.94
N GLN A 343 71.47 26.70 42.34
CA GLN A 343 71.99 27.79 41.50
C GLN A 343 72.68 27.25 40.23
N MET A 344 72.60 27.98 39.12
CA MET A 344 73.78 28.58 38.44
C MET A 344 73.36 29.42 37.23
N LYS A 345 73.71 30.71 37.29
CA LYS A 345 73.99 31.60 36.14
C LYS A 345 75.49 31.47 35.83
N VAL A 346 75.89 31.26 34.58
CA VAL A 346 77.05 31.81 33.84
C VAL A 346 76.86 31.37 32.38
N GLY A 347 76.90 32.18 31.31
CA GLY A 347 77.13 33.60 31.09
C GLY A 347 76.84 33.90 29.60
#